data_AF-A0A5P1EKF3-F1
#
_entry.id   AF-A0A5P1EKF3-F1
#
_cell.length_a   1.000
_cell.length_b   1.000
_cell.length_c   1.000
_cell.angle_alpha   90.00
_cell.angle_beta   90.00
_cell.angle_gamma   90.00
#
_symmetry.space_group_name_H-M   'P 1'
#
loop_
_entity.id
_entity.type
_entity.pdbx_description
1 polymer ?
#
loop_
_entity_poly.entity_id
_entity_poly.type
_entity_poly.pdbx_seq_one_letter_code
_entity_poly.pdbx_strand_id
1 'polypeptide(L)'
;MMLLFRRCPSFMRLKEDYMMRKLEFFRDKVGVGPREMLRNAWVLMLSLETRLMPRYELMKGLKERGLDLPGGSMCKAFAMNHLKFENSFVNRFEDGEGSDLVKGYRRSLAAVKKVETSSESSS
;
A
#
# COMPACT_ATOMS: atom_id res chain seq x y z
N MET A 1 8.62 19.27 0.72
CA MET A 1 7.17 19.40 0.49
C MET A 1 6.83 20.09 -0.83
N MET A 2 7.30 21.32 -1.10
CA MET A 2 6.94 22.09 -2.32
C MET A 2 7.16 21.37 -3.67
N LEU A 3 8.22 20.57 -3.81
CA LEU A 3 8.47 19.80 -5.04
C LEU A 3 7.42 18.71 -5.29
N LEU A 4 6.82 18.18 -4.23
CA LEU A 4 5.76 17.18 -4.33
C LEU A 4 4.51 17.79 -4.93
N PHE A 5 4.16 19.01 -4.52
CA PHE A 5 3.03 19.77 -5.01
C PHE A 5 3.18 20.16 -6.49
N ARG A 6 4.40 20.46 -6.95
CA ARG A 6 4.67 20.69 -8.37
C ARG A 6 4.49 19.42 -9.21
N ARG A 7 4.78 18.25 -8.65
CA ARG A 7 4.82 16.97 -9.39
C ARG A 7 3.49 16.20 -9.31
N CYS A 8 2.74 16.39 -8.24
CA CYS A 8 1.39 15.88 -8.05
C CYS A 8 0.49 17.01 -7.50
N PRO A 9 0.01 17.93 -8.37
CA PRO A 9 -0.89 19.01 -7.96
C PRO A 9 -2.17 18.49 -7.30
N SER A 10 -2.63 17.29 -7.72
CA SER A 10 -3.77 16.60 -7.14
C SER A 10 -3.59 16.22 -5.67
N PHE A 11 -2.35 16.09 -5.20
CA PHE A 11 -2.06 15.79 -3.81
C PHE A 11 -2.51 16.94 -2.89
N MET A 12 -2.44 18.19 -3.36
CA MET A 12 -2.94 19.36 -2.62
C MET A 12 -4.46 19.36 -2.42
N ARG A 13 -5.21 18.53 -3.15
CA ARG A 13 -6.67 18.40 -2.95
C ARG A 13 -7.04 17.51 -1.77
N LEU A 14 -6.08 16.79 -1.19
CA LEU A 14 -6.31 15.93 -0.04
C LEU A 14 -6.31 16.76 1.25
N LYS A 15 -7.04 16.29 2.27
CA LYS A 15 -6.98 16.88 3.62
C LYS A 15 -5.55 16.78 4.17
N GLU A 16 -5.10 17.82 4.86
CA GLU A 16 -3.74 17.92 5.39
C GLU A 16 -3.36 16.75 6.29
N ASP A 17 -4.22 16.39 7.24
CA ASP A 17 -4.01 15.24 8.14
C ASP A 17 -3.84 13.92 7.37
N TYR A 18 -4.54 13.77 6.25
CA TYR A 18 -4.44 12.58 5.41
C TYR A 18 -3.14 12.57 4.60
N MET A 19 -2.71 13.73 4.11
CA MET A 19 -1.40 13.88 3.46
C MET A 19 -0.26 13.55 4.43
N MET A 20 -0.31 14.11 5.63
CA MET A 20 0.70 13.88 6.66
C MET A 20 0.80 12.41 7.04
N ARG A 21 -0.34 11.75 7.32
CA ARG A 21 -0.37 10.29 7.60
C ARG A 21 0.26 9.46 6.48
N LYS A 22 0.04 9.82 5.21
CA LYS A 22 0.68 9.13 4.09
C LYS A 22 2.19 9.34 4.08
N LEU A 23 2.64 10.58 4.24
CA LEU A 23 4.06 10.89 4.22
C LEU A 23 4.80 10.22 5.38
N GLU A 24 4.21 10.22 6.56
CA GLU A 24 4.70 9.52 7.75
C GLU A 24 4.77 8.00 7.50
N PHE A 25 3.71 7.40 6.94
CA PHE A 25 3.73 6.00 6.57
C PHE A 25 4.91 5.64 5.66
N PHE A 26 5.16 6.42 4.61
CA PHE A 26 6.27 6.13 3.71
C PHE A 26 7.64 6.39 4.33
N ARG A 27 7.78 7.42 5.16
CA ARG A 27 9.03 7.77 5.84
C ARG A 27 9.37 6.72 6.91
N ASP A 28 8.40 6.42 7.78
CA ASP A 28 8.64 5.68 9.02
C ASP A 28 8.43 4.18 8.86
N LYS A 29 7.45 3.77 8.04
CA LYS A 29 7.16 2.34 7.81
C LYS A 29 7.92 1.82 6.59
N VAL A 30 7.74 2.46 5.44
CA VAL A 30 8.34 1.98 4.18
C VAL A 30 9.85 2.31 4.09
N GLY A 31 10.31 3.33 4.82
CA GLY A 31 11.71 3.75 4.80
C GLY A 31 12.13 4.46 3.51
N VAL A 32 11.18 5.06 2.79
CA VAL A 32 11.43 5.71 1.50
C VAL A 32 11.87 7.15 1.72
N GLY A 33 13.08 7.49 1.27
CA GLY A 33 13.60 8.84 1.35
C GLY A 33 12.85 9.84 0.44
N PRO A 34 12.95 11.16 0.70
CA PRO A 34 12.24 12.19 -0.06
C PRO A 34 12.49 12.15 -1.57
N ARG A 35 13.70 11.80 -2.01
CA ARG A 35 14.05 11.70 -3.43
C ARG A 35 13.30 10.59 -4.14
N GLU A 36 13.23 9.42 -3.52
CA GLU A 36 12.53 8.27 -4.08
C GLU A 36 11.01 8.46 -3.99
N MET A 37 10.54 9.15 -2.94
CA MET A 37 9.15 9.61 -2.84
C MET A 37 8.75 10.47 -4.04
N LEU A 38 9.57 11.46 -4.39
CA LEU A 38 9.30 12.36 -5.52
C LEU A 38 9.28 11.62 -6.88
N ARG A 39 10.09 10.55 -7.03
CA ARG A 39 10.05 9.70 -8.23
C ARG A 39 8.75 8.90 -8.33
N ASN A 40 8.22 8.48 -7.19
CA ASN A 40 7.02 7.65 -7.06
C ASN A 40 5.81 8.45 -6.52
N ALA A 41 5.77 9.76 -6.74
CA ALA A 41 4.80 10.65 -6.09
C ALA A 41 3.33 10.26 -6.38
N TRP A 42 3.09 9.59 -7.51
CA TRP A 42 1.79 9.05 -7.87
C TRP A 42 1.29 7.96 -6.91
N VAL A 43 2.18 7.22 -6.24
CA VAL A 43 1.82 6.19 -5.24
C VAL A 43 1.14 6.83 -4.03
N LEU A 44 1.42 8.11 -3.74
CA LEU A 44 0.72 8.88 -2.72
C LEU A 44 -0.74 9.18 -3.04
N MET A 45 -1.16 9.00 -4.30
CA MET A 45 -2.57 9.12 -4.69
C MET A 45 -3.37 7.84 -4.39
N LEU A 46 -2.71 6.71 -4.11
CA LEU A 46 -3.37 5.45 -3.77
C LEU A 46 -3.92 5.49 -2.34
N SER A 47 -5.02 4.77 -2.08
CA SER A 47 -5.62 4.71 -0.74
C SER A 47 -4.66 4.10 0.29
N LEU A 48 -4.46 4.81 1.40
CA LEU A 48 -3.61 4.35 2.50
C LEU A 48 -4.18 3.07 3.13
N GLU A 49 -5.44 3.09 3.50
CA GLU A 49 -6.10 2.03 4.27
C GLU A 49 -6.46 0.82 3.42
N THR A 50 -6.93 1.05 2.20
CA THR A 50 -7.47 -0.04 1.37
C THR A 50 -6.41 -0.67 0.46
N ARG A 51 -5.28 0.02 0.22
CA ARG A 51 -4.26 -0.46 -0.73
C ARG A 51 -2.84 -0.44 -0.19
N LEU A 52 -2.38 0.65 0.42
CA LEU A 52 -0.97 0.74 0.83
C LEU A 52 -0.68 -0.11 2.06
N MET A 53 -1.45 0.04 3.14
CA MET A 53 -1.21 -0.69 4.39
C MET A 53 -1.35 -2.21 4.24
N PRO A 54 -2.44 -2.77 3.67
CA PRO A 54 -2.58 -4.21 3.50
C PRO A 54 -1.42 -4.84 2.72
N ARG A 55 -1.00 -4.18 1.64
CA ARG A 55 0.10 -4.66 0.80
C ARG A 55 1.44 -4.53 1.51
N TYR A 56 1.64 -3.46 2.27
CA TYR A 56 2.86 -3.26 3.04
C TYR A 56 3.04 -4.35 4.09
N GLU A 57 2.02 -4.66 4.88
CA GLU A 57 2.11 -5.70 5.91
C GLU A 57 2.45 -7.07 5.31
N LEU A 58 1.81 -7.43 4.20
CA LEU A 58 2.15 -8.66 3.47
C LEU A 58 3.62 -8.65 3.02
N MET A 59 4.06 -7.59 2.33
CA MET A 59 5.43 -7.50 1.83
C MET A 59 6.47 -7.45 2.94
N LYS A 60 6.16 -6.76 4.05
CA LYS A 60 7.04 -6.66 5.22
C LYS A 60 7.24 -8.05 5.82
N GLY A 61 6.17 -8.79 6.06
CA GLY A 61 6.26 -10.16 6.59
C GLY A 61 7.01 -11.10 5.65
N LEU A 62 6.78 -11.00 4.33
CA LEU A 62 7.53 -11.80 3.35
C LEU A 62 9.03 -11.46 3.39
N LYS A 63 9.37 -10.17 3.43
CA LYS A 63 10.77 -9.71 3.49
C LYS A 63 11.46 -10.13 4.79
N GLU A 64 10.77 -10.06 5.93
CA GLU A 64 11.29 -10.50 7.23
C GLU A 64 11.59 -12.01 7.26
N ARG A 65 10.92 -12.80 6.42
CA ARG A 65 11.19 -14.23 6.22
C ARG A 65 12.24 -14.51 5.16
N GLY A 66 12.89 -13.47 4.61
CA GLY A 66 13.88 -13.62 3.54
C GLY A 66 13.28 -14.01 2.18
N LEU A 67 11.95 -13.88 2.01
CA LEU A 67 11.30 -14.18 0.75
C LEU A 67 11.44 -13.00 -0.23
N ASP A 68 11.85 -13.29 -1.45
CA ASP A 68 12.04 -12.29 -2.48
C ASP A 68 10.74 -11.58 -2.84
N LEU A 69 10.80 -10.24 -2.88
CA LEU A 69 9.70 -9.40 -3.32
C LEU A 69 9.70 -9.28 -4.86
N PRO A 70 8.68 -9.80 -5.57
CA PRO A 70 8.54 -9.61 -7.00
C PRO A 70 8.66 -8.13 -7.40
N GLY A 71 9.67 -7.81 -8.22
CA GLY A 71 9.90 -6.46 -8.74
C GLY A 71 10.80 -5.56 -7.89
N GLY A 72 11.38 -6.06 -6.79
CA GLY A 72 12.53 -5.46 -6.10
C GLY A 72 12.31 -4.13 -5.36
N SER A 73 11.11 -3.53 -5.42
CA SER A 73 10.78 -2.34 -4.62
C SER A 73 9.32 -2.35 -4.17
N MET A 74 9.07 -1.92 -2.92
CA MET A 74 7.72 -1.78 -2.39
C MET A 74 6.89 -0.77 -3.20
N CYS A 75 7.50 0.32 -3.66
CA CYS A 75 6.82 1.30 -4.53
C CYS A 75 6.28 0.66 -5.82
N LYS A 76 7.06 -0.20 -6.48
CA LYS A 76 6.60 -0.95 -7.67
C LYS A 76 5.50 -1.96 -7.34
N ALA A 77 5.46 -2.51 -6.14
CA ALA A 77 4.40 -3.42 -5.73
C ALA A 77 3.10 -2.69 -5.38
N PHE A 78 3.16 -1.51 -4.73
CA PHE A 78 1.99 -0.64 -4.53
C PHE A 78 1.37 -0.22 -5.86
N ALA A 79 2.24 0.05 -6.83
CA ALA A 79 1.90 0.42 -8.19
C ALA A 79 1.10 -0.62 -8.98
N MET A 80 1.29 -1.92 -8.70
CA MET A 80 0.63 -3.00 -9.44
C MET A 80 -0.89 -2.89 -9.30
N ASN A 81 -1.61 -3.13 -10.40
CA ASN A 81 -3.06 -3.32 -10.31
C ASN A 81 -3.40 -4.54 -9.41
N HIS A 82 -4.67 -4.67 -9.02
CA HIS A 82 -5.11 -5.72 -8.09
C HIS A 82 -4.72 -7.12 -8.57
N LEU A 83 -5.11 -7.46 -9.80
CA LEU A 83 -4.87 -8.78 -10.40
C LEU A 83 -3.37 -9.14 -10.43
N LYS A 84 -2.52 -8.21 -10.88
CA LYS A 84 -1.08 -8.44 -10.96
C LYS A 84 -0.46 -8.60 -9.57
N PHE A 85 -0.92 -7.83 -8.59
CA PHE A 85 -0.46 -7.98 -7.22
C PHE A 85 -0.85 -9.35 -6.64
N GLU A 86 -2.09 -9.78 -6.83
CA GLU A 86 -2.55 -11.08 -6.35
C GLU A 86 -1.77 -12.24 -6.97
N ASN A 87 -1.61 -12.25 -8.29
CA ASN A 87 -0.84 -13.30 -8.95
C ASN A 87 0.64 -13.34 -8.47
N SER A 88 1.23 -12.18 -8.18
CA SER A 88 2.65 -12.09 -7.82
C SER A 88 2.93 -12.34 -6.34
N PHE A 89 2.00 -11.99 -5.44
CA PHE A 89 2.20 -11.98 -3.98
C PHE A 89 1.19 -12.83 -3.20
N VAL A 90 -0.03 -13.01 -3.69
CA VAL A 90 -1.05 -13.79 -2.99
C VAL A 90 -0.93 -15.25 -3.43
N ASN A 91 -1.18 -15.52 -4.71
CA ASN A 91 -1.22 -16.89 -5.25
C ASN A 91 0.16 -17.57 -5.14
N ARG A 92 1.24 -16.80 -5.27
CA ARG A 92 2.61 -17.32 -5.16
C ARG A 92 2.95 -17.85 -3.75
N PHE A 93 2.38 -17.26 -2.71
CA PHE A 93 2.71 -17.57 -1.32
C PHE A 93 1.52 -18.19 -0.56
N GLU A 94 0.44 -18.53 -1.26
CA GLU A 94 -0.81 -19.03 -0.69
C GLU A 94 -0.63 -20.39 0.00
N ASP A 95 0.14 -21.29 -0.60
CA ASP A 95 0.34 -22.66 -0.11
C ASP A 95 1.74 -22.88 0.50
N GLY A 96 2.51 -21.82 0.69
CA GLY A 96 3.91 -21.89 1.14
C GLY A 96 4.17 -21.25 2.51
N GLU A 97 5.44 -20.92 2.74
CA GLU A 97 5.94 -20.26 3.96
C GLU A 97 5.39 -18.85 4.20
N GLY A 98 4.50 -18.33 3.35
CA GLY A 98 3.80 -17.05 3.50
C GLY A 98 2.27 -17.18 3.65
N SER A 99 1.73 -18.39 3.77
CA SER A 99 0.29 -18.65 3.71
C SER A 99 -0.52 -17.94 4.80
N ASP A 100 0.04 -17.80 6.00
CA ASP A 100 -0.53 -17.06 7.12
C ASP A 100 -0.54 -15.54 6.86
N LEU A 101 0.51 -14.99 6.24
CA LEU A 101 0.56 -13.58 5.83
C LEU A 101 -0.50 -13.29 4.75
N VAL A 102 -0.66 -14.21 3.79
CA VAL A 102 -1.70 -14.12 2.75
C VAL A 102 -3.10 -14.16 3.38
N LYS A 103 -3.33 -15.03 4.37
CA LYS A 103 -4.59 -15.08 5.12
C LYS A 103 -4.83 -13.76 5.86
N GLY A 104 -3.81 -13.18 6.49
CA GLY A 104 -3.86 -11.87 7.14
C GLY A 104 -4.24 -10.75 6.16
N TYR A 105 -3.61 -10.72 5.00
CA TYR A 105 -3.93 -9.79 3.92
C TYR A 105 -5.39 -9.91 3.49
N ARG A 106 -5.89 -11.11 3.19
CA ARG A 106 -7.30 -11.32 2.79
C ARG A 106 -8.28 -10.88 3.87
N ARG A 107 -7.97 -11.10 5.16
CA ARG A 107 -8.79 -10.60 6.28
C ARG A 107 -8.84 -9.09 6.33
N SER A 108 -7.70 -8.41 6.15
CA SER A 108 -7.65 -6.94 6.12
C SER A 108 -8.51 -6.36 4.99
N LEU A 109 -8.49 -6.98 3.81
CA LEU A 109 -9.36 -6.58 2.70
C LEU A 109 -10.85 -6.79 2.99
N ALA A 110 -11.20 -7.91 3.63
CA ALA A 110 -12.58 -8.19 4.01
C ALA A 110 -13.10 -7.19 5.07
N ALA A 111 -12.25 -6.76 6.01
CA ALA A 111 -12.59 -5.74 6.99
C ALA A 111 -12.87 -4.38 6.34
N VAL A 112 -12.03 -3.98 5.37
CA VAL A 112 -12.22 -2.73 4.62
C VAL A 112 -13.53 -2.75 3.83
N LYS A 113 -13.87 -3.84 3.14
CA LYS A 113 -15.13 -3.97 2.41
C LYS A 113 -16.36 -3.82 3.31
N LYS A 114 -16.30 -4.33 4.55
CA LYS A 114 -17.40 -4.20 5.52
C LYS A 114 -17.65 -2.75 5.93
N VAL A 115 -16.59 -1.97 6.10
CA VAL A 115 -16.69 -0.54 6.45
C VAL A 115 -17.37 0.25 5.33
N GLU A 116 -17.03 -0.02 4.07
CA GLU A 116 -17.65 0.65 2.92
C GLU A 116 -19.14 0.27 2.76
N THR A 117 -19.51 -0.99 2.96
CA THR A 117 -20.93 -1.43 2.89
C THR A 117 -21.80 -0.91 4.04
N SER A 118 -21.20 -0.52 5.17
CA SER A 118 -21.92 0.03 6.33
C SER A 118 -22.17 1.54 6.22
N SER A 119 -21.46 2.23 5.32
CA SER A 119 -21.69 3.64 4.99
C SER A 119 -22.75 3.87 3.90
N GLU A 120 -23.24 2.81 3.24
CA GLU A 120 -24.28 2.90 2.20
C GLU A 120 -25.71 2.65 2.73
N SER A 121 -25.89 2.33 4.02
CA SER A 121 -27.22 2.19 4.65
C SER A 121 -27.69 3.44 5.42
N SER A 122 -27.05 4.59 5.17
CA SER A 122 -27.46 5.88 5.73
C SER A 122 -27.30 6.97 4.68
N SER A 123 -28.03 6.86 3.59
CA SER A 123 -28.37 7.95 2.68
C SER A 123 -29.71 7.69 2.05
#